data_AF-K0Q0K4-F1
#
_entry.id   AF-K0Q0K4-F1
#
_cell.length_a   1.000
_cell.length_b   1.000
_cell.length_c   1.000
_cell.angle_alpha   90.00
_cell.angle_beta   90.00
_cell.angle_gamma   90.00
#
_symmetry.space_group_name_H-M   'P 1'
#
loop_
_entity.id
_entity.type
_entity.pdbx_description
1 polymer ?
#
loop_
_entity_poly.entity_id
_entity_poly.type
_entity_poly.pdbx_seq_one_letter_code
_entity_poly.pdbx_strand_id
1 'polypeptide(L)'
;MAPHPPPSGHSKGDYPWWLVALVAIGVVLAAVIITNDIYAQVFRTVFNGVGVTIFVTLVGFALATLLGLGIALLGLSDSLVLRQISRFYVEVIRGVPMLVLLFYVAFVGAPGIVAAYNFLTSPLVEAGLAEPVMVRDFSLMWRAIIALMIGYSSFIAEVFRAGIQSVDQGQIEAAKALGLSRYHRFRFVIFPQAIRVIFPPLSNDFVAMVKDSSLVSVLGVSDITQMGKVYASGSFRFFETYSIVTYIYLILTIGLSLALRQVEKRMRGKERR
;
A
#
# COMPACT_ATOMS: atom_id res chain seq x y z
N MET A 1 -4.14 -21.62 44.79
CA MET A 1 -4.94 -20.78 43.87
C MET A 1 -4.76 -21.37 42.48
N ALA A 2 -5.72 -22.13 41.97
CA ALA A 2 -5.60 -22.79 40.67
C ALA A 2 -5.69 -21.75 39.54
N PRO A 3 -4.89 -21.86 38.47
CA PRO A 3 -5.00 -20.94 37.33
C PRO A 3 -6.33 -21.18 36.61
N HIS A 4 -7.09 -20.10 36.40
CA HIS A 4 -8.27 -20.11 35.55
C HIS A 4 -7.89 -20.58 34.14
N PRO A 5 -8.63 -21.52 33.53
CA PRO A 5 -8.41 -21.87 32.13
C PRO A 5 -8.70 -20.65 31.25
N PRO A 6 -7.93 -20.41 30.17
CA PRO A 6 -8.22 -19.32 29.24
C PRO A 6 -9.62 -19.54 28.64
N PRO A 7 -10.40 -18.47 28.41
CA PRO A 7 -11.71 -18.61 27.80
C PRO A 7 -11.54 -19.25 26.42
N SER A 8 -12.12 -20.44 26.23
CA SER A 8 -12.23 -21.10 24.94
C SER A 8 -13.23 -20.34 24.07
N GLY A 9 -12.83 -19.18 23.58
CA GLY A 9 -13.63 -18.30 22.74
C GLY A 9 -13.70 -18.79 21.30
N HIS A 10 -14.38 -19.91 21.05
CA HIS A 10 -15.10 -20.09 19.79
C HIS A 10 -16.57 -20.26 20.20
N SER A 11 -17.24 -19.11 20.36
CA SER A 11 -18.69 -19.06 20.42
C SER A 11 -19.24 -19.74 19.17
N LYS A 12 -19.94 -20.86 19.34
CA LYS A 12 -20.81 -21.43 18.31
C LYS A 12 -21.91 -20.40 18.04
N GLY A 13 -21.71 -19.51 17.07
CA GLY A 13 -22.70 -18.49 16.73
C GLY A 13 -22.22 -17.26 15.96
N ASP A 14 -20.91 -17.06 15.77
CA ASP A 14 -20.41 -15.84 15.10
C ASP A 14 -20.47 -15.93 13.56
N TYR A 15 -21.69 -15.99 13.03
CA TYR A 15 -21.95 -15.93 11.60
C TYR A 15 -21.79 -14.48 11.11
N PRO A 16 -21.09 -14.24 9.97
CA PRO A 16 -20.77 -12.89 9.52
C PRO A 16 -21.97 -12.20 8.85
N TRP A 17 -22.98 -11.82 9.65
CA TRP A 17 -24.19 -11.13 9.18
C TRP A 17 -23.90 -9.85 8.38
N TRP A 18 -22.79 -9.18 8.69
CA TRP A 18 -22.32 -8.02 7.92
C TRP A 18 -21.99 -8.36 6.46
N LEU A 19 -21.48 -9.58 6.16
CA LEU A 19 -21.25 -10.02 4.78
C LEU A 19 -22.55 -10.27 4.05
N VAL A 20 -23.56 -10.83 4.72
CA VAL A 20 -24.88 -11.03 4.11
C VAL A 20 -25.54 -9.69 3.79
N ALA A 21 -25.51 -8.74 4.72
CA ALA A 21 -26.00 -7.39 4.48
C ALA A 21 -25.27 -6.72 3.30
N LEU A 22 -23.95 -6.87 3.23
CA LEU A 22 -23.14 -6.35 2.13
C LEU A 22 -23.52 -6.98 0.78
N VAL A 23 -23.68 -8.31 0.72
CA VAL A 23 -24.07 -9.01 -0.50
C VAL A 23 -25.48 -8.58 -0.93
N ALA A 24 -26.42 -8.46 0.01
CA ALA A 24 -27.77 -7.98 -0.28
C ALA A 24 -27.75 -6.54 -0.85
N ILE A 25 -26.98 -5.64 -0.25
CA ILE A 25 -26.76 -4.28 -0.77
C ILE A 25 -26.15 -4.35 -2.18
N GLY A 26 -25.14 -5.19 -2.39
CA GLY A 26 -24.50 -5.38 -3.69
C GLY A 26 -25.48 -5.86 -4.78
N VAL A 27 -26.39 -6.79 -4.45
CA VAL A 27 -27.42 -7.28 -5.37
C VAL A 27 -28.43 -6.18 -5.71
N VAL A 28 -28.91 -5.42 -4.72
CA VAL A 28 -29.83 -4.29 -4.95
C VAL A 28 -29.17 -3.25 -5.85
N LEU A 29 -27.91 -2.90 -5.59
CA LEU A 29 -27.18 -1.92 -6.39
C LEU A 29 -26.92 -2.43 -7.81
N ALA A 30 -26.57 -3.71 -7.99
CA ALA A 30 -26.43 -4.29 -9.30
C ALA A 30 -27.74 -4.23 -10.09
N ALA A 31 -28.88 -4.49 -9.44
CA ALA A 31 -30.20 -4.33 -10.05
C ALA A 31 -30.46 -2.87 -10.44
N VAL A 32 -30.17 -1.89 -9.57
CA VAL A 32 -30.29 -0.46 -9.90
C VAL A 32 -29.42 -0.07 -11.08
N ILE A 33 -28.16 -0.55 -11.14
CA ILE A 33 -27.24 -0.26 -12.24
C ILE A 33 -27.74 -0.85 -13.57
N ILE A 34 -28.30 -2.06 -13.56
CA ILE A 34 -28.76 -2.72 -14.79
C ILE A 34 -30.10 -2.14 -15.28
N THR A 35 -30.96 -1.72 -14.36
CA THR A 35 -32.31 -1.23 -14.68
C THR A 35 -32.36 0.26 -15.00
N ASN A 36 -31.35 1.04 -14.61
CA ASN A 36 -31.32 2.49 -14.79
C ASN A 36 -30.17 2.92 -15.70
N ASP A 37 -30.52 3.51 -16.86
CA ASP A 37 -29.56 3.94 -17.89
C ASP A 37 -28.50 4.92 -17.36
N ILE A 38 -28.87 5.80 -16.42
CA ILE A 38 -27.95 6.78 -15.82
C ILE A 38 -26.89 6.04 -15.00
N TYR A 39 -27.31 5.13 -14.12
CA TYR A 39 -26.37 4.35 -13.30
C TYR A 39 -25.52 3.41 -14.17
N ALA A 40 -26.09 2.81 -15.22
CA ALA A 40 -25.34 2.01 -16.18
C ALA A 40 -24.24 2.82 -16.88
N GLN A 41 -24.55 4.03 -17.33
CA GLN A 41 -23.59 4.91 -18.00
C GLN A 41 -22.48 5.36 -17.05
N VAL A 42 -22.84 5.84 -15.86
CA VAL A 42 -21.89 6.23 -14.82
C VAL A 42 -20.96 5.06 -14.47
N PHE A 43 -21.51 3.86 -14.29
CA PHE A 43 -20.73 2.65 -14.00
C PHE A 43 -19.68 2.38 -15.08
N ARG A 44 -20.07 2.39 -16.36
CA ARG A 44 -19.13 2.16 -17.46
C ARG A 44 -18.00 3.19 -17.48
N THR A 45 -18.31 4.46 -17.25
CA THR A 45 -17.29 5.52 -17.20
C THR A 45 -16.33 5.33 -16.03
N VAL A 46 -16.85 5.11 -14.83
CA VAL A 46 -16.03 4.97 -13.62
C VAL A 46 -15.21 3.68 -13.64
N PHE A 47 -15.77 2.58 -14.18
CA PHE A 47 -15.10 1.29 -14.26
C PHE A 47 -13.80 1.33 -15.08
N ASN A 48 -13.69 2.23 -16.07
CA ASN A 48 -12.44 2.42 -16.82
C ASN A 48 -11.26 2.87 -15.93
N GLY A 49 -11.54 3.52 -14.80
CA GLY A 49 -10.50 3.92 -13.83
C GLY A 49 -9.98 2.77 -12.96
N VAL A 50 -10.67 1.62 -12.91
CA VAL A 50 -10.31 0.49 -12.04
C VAL A 50 -8.94 -0.07 -12.39
N GLY A 51 -8.64 -0.21 -13.69
CA GLY A 51 -7.34 -0.70 -14.16
C GLY A 51 -6.18 0.18 -13.70
N VAL A 52 -6.36 1.50 -13.78
CA VAL A 52 -5.35 2.49 -13.33
C VAL A 52 -5.18 2.43 -11.81
N THR A 53 -6.28 2.37 -11.05
CA THR A 53 -6.23 2.21 -9.59
C THR A 53 -5.48 0.95 -9.16
N ILE A 54 -5.76 -0.18 -9.79
CA ILE A 54 -5.08 -1.46 -9.50
C ILE A 54 -3.59 -1.35 -9.86
N PHE A 55 -3.26 -0.81 -11.04
CA PHE A 55 -1.88 -0.64 -11.46
C PHE A 55 -1.07 0.24 -10.51
N VAL A 56 -1.59 1.43 -10.19
CA VAL A 56 -0.96 2.38 -9.26
C VAL A 56 -0.75 1.75 -7.89
N THR A 57 -1.75 1.03 -7.39
CA THR A 57 -1.64 0.36 -6.08
C THR A 57 -0.62 -0.78 -6.10
N LEU A 58 -0.67 -1.67 -7.10
CA LEU A 58 0.24 -2.82 -7.15
C LEU A 58 1.70 -2.39 -7.32
N VAL A 59 1.96 -1.49 -8.27
CA VAL A 59 3.32 -1.00 -8.53
C VAL A 59 3.80 -0.13 -7.36
N GLY A 60 2.95 0.79 -6.88
CA GLY A 60 3.26 1.63 -5.73
C GLY A 60 3.57 0.82 -4.48
N PHE A 61 2.76 -0.20 -4.16
CA PHE A 61 2.96 -1.04 -2.99
C PHE A 61 4.19 -1.94 -3.12
N ALA A 62 4.45 -2.51 -4.30
CA ALA A 62 5.65 -3.30 -4.54
C ALA A 62 6.91 -2.46 -4.32
N LEU A 63 6.96 -1.26 -4.90
CA LEU A 63 8.08 -0.33 -4.71
C LEU A 63 8.18 0.15 -3.26
N ALA A 64 7.07 0.47 -2.60
CA ALA A 64 7.03 0.86 -1.19
C ALA A 64 7.58 -0.24 -0.29
N THR A 65 7.25 -1.50 -0.59
CA THR A 65 7.73 -2.66 0.16
C THR A 65 9.23 -2.85 -0.01
N LEU A 66 9.75 -2.71 -1.23
CA LEU A 66 11.20 -2.80 -1.50
C LEU A 66 11.96 -1.69 -0.79
N LEU A 67 11.50 -0.44 -0.91
CA LEU A 67 12.11 0.70 -0.25
C LEU A 67 12.00 0.57 1.28
N GLY A 68 10.84 0.20 1.80
CA GLY A 68 10.59 0.03 3.23
C GLY A 68 11.44 -1.07 3.84
N LEU A 69 11.65 -2.19 3.15
CA LEU A 69 12.60 -3.22 3.55
C LEU A 69 14.03 -2.65 3.62
N GLY A 70 14.46 -1.89 2.60
CA GLY A 70 15.77 -1.23 2.61
C GLY A 70 15.95 -0.30 3.82
N ILE A 71 14.97 0.56 4.09
CA ILE A 71 14.99 1.48 5.24
C ILE A 71 14.98 0.72 6.58
N ALA A 72 14.22 -0.39 6.68
CA ALA A 72 14.21 -1.23 7.86
C ALA A 72 15.58 -1.86 8.14
N LEU A 73 16.26 -2.35 7.09
CA LEU A 73 17.61 -2.91 7.21
C LEU A 73 18.64 -1.87 7.65
N LEU A 74 18.53 -0.62 7.17
CA LEU A 74 19.34 0.49 7.69
C LEU A 74 19.09 0.73 9.19
N GLY A 75 17.83 0.68 9.60
CA GLY A 75 17.41 0.83 11.00
C GLY A 75 17.87 -0.30 11.92
N LEU A 76 18.11 -1.50 11.36
CA LEU A 76 18.63 -2.67 12.06
C LEU A 76 20.15 -2.80 12.01
N SER A 77 20.85 -1.86 11.37
CA SER A 77 22.31 -1.87 11.27
C SER A 77 22.98 -1.62 12.61
N ASP A 78 24.18 -2.20 12.78
CA ASP A 78 25.05 -1.94 13.93
C ASP A 78 25.60 -0.50 13.92
N SER A 79 25.63 0.17 12.74
CA SER A 79 26.11 1.55 12.58
C SER A 79 25.10 2.59 13.09
N LEU A 80 25.56 3.47 14.00
CA LEU A 80 24.75 4.57 14.53
C LEU A 80 24.23 5.48 13.41
N VAL A 81 25.07 5.81 12.42
CA VAL A 81 24.71 6.73 11.33
C VAL A 81 23.56 6.16 10.49
N LEU A 82 23.64 4.88 10.12
CA LEU A 82 22.60 4.24 9.30
C LEU A 82 21.26 4.16 10.04
N ARG A 83 21.30 3.88 11.35
CA ARG A 83 20.08 3.89 12.18
C ARG A 83 19.45 5.28 12.27
N GLN A 84 20.26 6.33 12.42
CA GLN A 84 19.75 7.70 12.48
C GLN A 84 19.18 8.16 11.15
N ILE A 85 19.80 7.79 10.01
CA ILE A 85 19.24 8.06 8.68
C ILE A 85 17.87 7.39 8.51
N SER A 86 17.76 6.10 8.88
CA SER A 86 16.49 5.36 8.83
C SER A 86 15.42 6.03 9.70
N ARG A 87 15.76 6.37 10.95
CA ARG A 87 14.84 7.04 11.89
C ARG A 87 14.38 8.40 11.36
N PHE A 88 15.31 9.23 10.90
CA PHE A 88 15.00 10.53 10.33
C PHE A 88 14.05 10.41 9.14
N TYR A 89 14.34 9.50 8.20
CA TYR A 89 13.45 9.25 7.06
C TYR A 89 12.04 8.85 7.51
N VAL A 90 11.93 7.87 8.40
CA VAL A 90 10.64 7.38 8.88
C VAL A 90 9.85 8.47 9.60
N GLU A 91 10.48 9.21 10.51
CA GLU A 91 9.83 10.28 11.28
C GLU A 91 9.36 11.44 10.38
N VAL A 92 10.20 11.89 9.45
CA VAL A 92 9.86 12.99 8.53
C VAL A 92 8.72 12.58 7.60
N ILE A 93 8.83 11.44 6.93
CA ILE A 93 7.84 11.03 5.94
C ILE A 93 6.48 10.75 6.60
N ARG A 94 6.46 10.13 7.78
CA ARG A 94 5.20 9.89 8.52
C ARG A 94 4.60 11.18 9.09
N GLY A 95 5.41 12.22 9.27
CA GLY A 95 4.96 13.54 9.71
C GLY A 95 4.22 14.34 8.63
N VAL A 96 4.36 13.97 7.34
CA VAL A 96 3.75 14.69 6.21
C VAL A 96 2.45 14.00 5.78
N PRO A 97 1.31 14.72 5.68
CA PRO A 97 0.08 14.15 5.14
C PRO A 97 0.26 13.63 3.71
N MET A 98 -0.34 12.47 3.39
CA MET A 98 -0.15 11.81 2.09
C MET A 98 -0.47 12.71 0.89
N LEU A 99 -1.55 13.49 0.97
CA LEU A 99 -1.93 14.44 -0.09
C LEU A 99 -0.87 15.54 -0.28
N VAL A 100 -0.29 16.05 0.81
CA VAL A 100 0.76 17.07 0.76
C VAL A 100 2.04 16.49 0.17
N LEU A 101 2.42 15.27 0.58
CA LEU A 101 3.56 14.55 0.00
C LEU A 101 3.38 14.33 -1.51
N LEU A 102 2.16 13.99 -1.93
CA LEU A 102 1.80 13.77 -3.32
C LEU A 102 1.94 15.03 -4.17
N PHE A 103 1.50 16.19 -3.67
CA PHE A 103 1.78 17.47 -4.31
C PHE A 103 3.27 17.83 -4.33
N TYR A 104 3.97 17.63 -3.20
CA TYR A 104 5.38 17.93 -3.11
C TYR A 104 6.20 17.12 -4.11
N VAL A 105 5.99 15.81 -4.18
CA VAL A 105 6.69 14.94 -5.14
C VAL A 105 6.32 15.31 -6.57
N ALA A 106 5.04 15.60 -6.86
CA ALA A 106 4.61 15.88 -8.23
C ALA A 106 5.08 17.24 -8.77
N PHE A 107 5.12 18.27 -7.92
CA PHE A 107 5.35 19.66 -8.35
C PHE A 107 6.67 20.27 -7.86
N VAL A 108 7.36 19.64 -6.90
CA VAL A 108 8.69 20.06 -6.43
C VAL A 108 9.72 18.99 -6.72
N GLY A 109 9.47 17.75 -6.28
CA GLY A 109 10.38 16.62 -6.43
C GLY A 109 10.65 16.27 -7.89
N ALA A 110 9.61 16.08 -8.71
CA ALA A 110 9.75 15.71 -10.10
C ALA A 110 10.50 16.77 -10.94
N PRO A 111 10.15 18.07 -10.89
CA PRO A 111 10.97 19.11 -11.53
C PRO A 111 12.42 19.13 -11.02
N GLY A 112 12.64 18.96 -9.72
CA GLY A 112 13.98 18.89 -9.14
C GLY A 112 14.81 17.73 -9.67
N ILE A 113 14.21 16.53 -9.80
CA ILE A 113 14.87 15.35 -10.39
C ILE A 113 15.22 15.61 -11.85
N VAL A 114 14.31 16.18 -12.64
CA VAL A 114 14.56 16.49 -14.06
C VAL A 114 15.66 17.54 -14.20
N ALA A 115 15.67 18.57 -13.36
CA ALA A 115 16.72 19.57 -13.34
C ALA A 115 18.09 18.96 -12.98
N ALA A 116 18.14 18.09 -11.98
CA ALA A 116 19.36 17.39 -11.60
C ALA A 116 19.86 16.45 -12.70
N TYR A 117 18.96 15.72 -13.36
CA TYR A 117 19.30 14.86 -14.49
C TYR A 117 19.90 15.68 -15.64
N ASN A 118 19.21 16.75 -16.06
CA ASN A 118 19.69 17.61 -17.15
C ASN A 118 21.01 18.29 -16.82
N PHE A 119 21.24 18.65 -15.56
CA PHE A 119 22.52 19.17 -15.10
C PHE A 119 23.64 18.12 -15.24
N LEU A 120 23.40 16.88 -14.80
CA LEU A 120 24.38 15.79 -14.90
C LEU A 120 24.64 15.37 -16.35
N THR A 121 23.65 15.48 -17.23
CA THR A 121 23.78 15.15 -18.65
C THR A 121 24.19 16.34 -19.52
N SER A 122 24.42 17.53 -18.96
CA SER A 122 24.74 18.73 -19.74
C SER A 122 25.91 18.55 -20.71
N PRO A 123 27.02 17.86 -20.35
CA PRO A 123 28.13 17.67 -21.30
C PRO A 123 27.75 16.76 -22.48
N LEU A 124 26.83 15.81 -22.27
CA LEU A 124 26.34 14.91 -23.33
C LEU A 124 25.35 15.62 -24.25
N VAL A 125 24.54 16.51 -23.70
CA VAL A 125 23.59 17.34 -24.46
C VAL A 125 24.36 18.34 -25.32
N GLU A 126 25.37 19.02 -24.76
CA GLU A 126 26.24 19.93 -25.50
C GLU A 126 27.04 19.22 -26.61
N ALA A 127 27.46 17.98 -26.37
CA ALA A 127 28.10 17.13 -27.37
C ALA A 127 27.13 16.56 -28.44
N GLY A 128 25.82 16.85 -28.35
CA GLY A 128 24.80 16.37 -29.28
C GLY A 128 24.48 14.87 -29.15
N LEU A 129 24.88 14.22 -28.04
CA LEU A 129 24.68 12.79 -27.79
C LEU A 129 23.39 12.49 -27.00
N ALA A 130 22.74 13.52 -26.44
CA ALA A 130 21.51 13.38 -25.67
C ALA A 130 20.61 14.61 -25.83
N GLU A 131 19.31 14.44 -25.60
CA GLU A 131 18.33 15.54 -25.54
C GLU A 131 17.96 15.84 -24.08
N PRO A 132 17.68 17.11 -23.74
CA PRO A 132 17.23 17.48 -22.40
C PRO A 132 15.84 16.91 -22.13
N VAL A 133 15.66 16.31 -20.95
CA VAL A 133 14.38 15.77 -20.52
C VAL A 133 13.49 16.90 -20.02
N MET A 134 12.23 16.90 -20.42
CA MET A 134 11.25 17.87 -19.94
C MET A 134 10.49 17.29 -18.74
N VAL A 135 10.02 18.17 -17.87
CA VAL A 135 9.18 17.78 -16.72
C VAL A 135 7.96 16.99 -17.18
N ARG A 136 7.36 17.34 -18.33
CA ARG A 136 6.17 16.66 -18.88
C ARG A 136 6.43 15.19 -19.23
N ASP A 137 7.66 14.82 -19.55
CA ASP A 137 8.04 13.44 -19.94
C ASP A 137 7.94 12.52 -18.72
N PHE A 138 8.05 13.09 -17.52
CA PHE A 138 7.74 12.42 -16.28
C PHE A 138 6.23 12.46 -16.02
N SER A 139 5.51 11.44 -16.48
CA SER A 139 4.04 11.38 -16.38
C SER A 139 3.52 11.57 -14.94
N LEU A 140 2.34 12.18 -14.81
CA LEU A 140 1.67 12.40 -13.51
C LEU A 140 1.39 11.09 -12.76
N MET A 141 1.13 10.00 -13.47
CA MET A 141 0.95 8.67 -12.88
C MET A 141 2.21 8.19 -12.16
N TRP A 142 3.38 8.29 -12.79
CA TRP A 142 4.63 7.89 -12.16
C TRP A 142 5.01 8.79 -10.98
N ARG A 143 4.75 10.10 -11.07
CA ARG A 143 4.92 11.02 -9.93
C ARG A 143 4.05 10.61 -8.75
N ALA A 144 2.80 10.23 -9.01
CA ALA A 144 1.88 9.74 -7.99
C ALA A 144 2.33 8.39 -7.39
N ILE A 145 2.77 7.45 -8.22
CA ILE A 145 3.33 6.16 -7.77
C ILE A 145 4.54 6.38 -6.86
N ILE A 146 5.44 7.31 -7.20
CA ILE A 146 6.62 7.62 -6.38
C ILE A 146 6.22 8.29 -5.07
N ALA A 147 5.22 9.16 -5.08
CA ALA A 147 4.70 9.74 -3.84
C ALA A 147 4.13 8.68 -2.90
N LEU A 148 3.28 7.78 -3.41
CA LEU A 148 2.72 6.66 -2.65
C LEU A 148 3.82 5.71 -2.18
N MET A 149 4.82 5.42 -3.03
CA MET A 149 5.99 4.60 -2.70
C MET A 149 6.74 5.17 -1.50
N ILE A 150 7.08 6.47 -1.53
CA ILE A 150 7.80 7.15 -0.45
C ILE A 150 6.95 7.18 0.81
N GLY A 151 5.67 7.55 0.69
CA GLY A 151 4.77 7.65 1.84
C GLY A 151 4.64 6.31 2.57
N TYR A 152 4.26 5.26 1.84
CA TYR A 152 4.01 3.94 2.42
C TYR A 152 5.28 3.19 2.84
N SER A 153 6.44 3.42 2.21
CA SER A 153 7.68 2.75 2.60
C SER A 153 8.06 3.06 4.06
N SER A 154 7.71 4.24 4.57
CA SER A 154 7.98 4.63 5.97
C SER A 154 7.17 3.80 6.98
N PHE A 155 5.89 3.53 6.69
CA PHE A 155 5.04 2.66 7.49
C PHE A 155 5.49 1.21 7.38
N ILE A 156 5.78 0.76 6.16
CA ILE A 156 6.26 -0.60 5.89
C ILE A 156 7.61 -0.87 6.55
N ALA A 157 8.52 0.11 6.58
CA ALA A 157 9.82 -0.02 7.26
C ALA A 157 9.66 -0.34 8.75
N GLU A 158 8.71 0.33 9.41
CA GLU A 158 8.38 0.08 10.82
C GLU A 158 7.76 -1.29 11.03
N VAL A 159 6.90 -1.74 10.11
CA VAL A 159 6.34 -3.08 10.13
C VAL A 159 7.44 -4.14 10.02
N PHE A 160 8.37 -4.00 9.07
CA PHE A 160 9.51 -4.91 8.93
C PHE A 160 10.39 -4.90 10.19
N ARG A 161 10.72 -3.72 10.70
CA ARG A 161 11.57 -3.55 11.89
C ARG A 161 10.92 -4.19 13.12
N ALA A 162 9.66 -3.87 13.40
CA ALA A 162 8.91 -4.42 14.52
C ALA A 162 8.76 -5.95 14.38
N GLY A 163 8.48 -6.44 13.18
CA GLY A 163 8.38 -7.87 12.92
C GLY A 163 9.68 -8.63 13.15
N ILE A 164 10.82 -8.10 12.70
CA ILE A 164 12.14 -8.72 12.94
C ILE A 164 12.52 -8.67 14.43
N GLN A 165 12.24 -7.55 15.11
CA GLN A 165 12.53 -7.36 16.53
C GLN A 165 11.59 -8.11 17.46
N SER A 166 10.45 -8.62 16.96
CA SER A 166 9.48 -9.38 17.75
C SER A 166 9.93 -10.80 18.10
N VAL A 167 10.98 -11.32 17.44
CA VAL A 167 11.50 -12.66 17.68
C VAL A 167 12.25 -12.69 19.02
N ASP A 168 11.91 -13.65 19.86
CA ASP A 168 12.47 -13.78 21.21
C ASP A 168 14.00 -13.91 21.20
N GLN A 169 14.66 -13.12 22.04
CA GLN A 169 16.13 -13.10 22.12
C GLN A 169 16.69 -14.45 22.56
N GLY A 170 15.98 -15.21 23.41
CA GLY A 170 16.37 -16.55 23.83
C GLY A 170 16.48 -17.53 22.67
N GLN A 171 15.62 -17.43 21.66
CA GLN A 171 15.76 -18.24 20.44
C GLN A 171 16.99 -17.85 19.62
N ILE A 172 17.33 -16.57 19.57
CA ILE A 172 18.52 -16.07 18.86
C ILE A 172 19.80 -16.53 19.58
N GLU A 173 19.82 -16.50 20.92
CA GLU A 173 20.94 -16.98 21.73
C GLU A 173 21.06 -18.51 21.70
N ALA A 174 19.95 -19.26 21.74
CA ALA A 174 19.96 -20.71 21.58
C ALA A 174 20.53 -21.12 20.21
N ALA A 175 20.11 -20.45 19.14
CA ALA A 175 20.63 -20.65 17.80
C ALA A 175 22.14 -20.35 17.71
N LYS A 176 22.60 -19.32 18.44
CA LYS A 176 24.02 -18.96 18.54
C LYS A 176 24.82 -20.02 19.32
N ALA A 177 24.27 -20.58 20.39
CA ALA A 177 24.87 -21.66 21.17
C ALA A 177 25.02 -22.95 20.36
N LEU A 178 24.11 -23.20 19.42
CA LEU A 178 24.20 -24.29 18.43
C LEU A 178 25.19 -24.01 17.28
N GLY A 179 25.94 -22.90 17.32
CA GLY A 179 26.97 -22.57 16.32
C GLY A 179 26.43 -22.01 15.00
N LEU A 180 25.15 -21.62 14.92
CA LEU A 180 24.58 -21.10 13.68
C LEU A 180 25.16 -19.71 13.33
N SER A 181 25.66 -19.58 12.10
CA SER A 181 26.14 -18.30 11.55
C SER A 181 25.02 -17.25 11.51
N ARG A 182 25.36 -15.96 11.39
CA ARG A 182 24.37 -14.86 11.32
C ARG A 182 23.33 -15.09 10.21
N TYR A 183 23.78 -15.60 9.05
CA TYR A 183 22.91 -15.94 7.93
C TYR A 183 21.96 -17.08 8.26
N HIS A 184 22.45 -18.19 8.83
CA HIS A 184 21.61 -19.33 9.21
C HIS A 184 20.62 -18.98 10.30
N ARG A 185 21.03 -18.20 11.31
CA ARG A 185 20.13 -17.69 12.36
C ARG A 185 19.01 -16.84 11.76
N PHE A 186 19.34 -15.94 10.83
CA PHE A 186 18.30 -15.14 10.17
C PHE A 186 17.38 -16.00 9.31
N ARG A 187 17.93 -16.83 8.43
CA ARG A 187 17.19 -17.63 7.44
C ARG A 187 16.25 -18.65 8.07
N PHE A 188 16.68 -19.31 9.15
CA PHE A 188 15.98 -20.45 9.75
C PHE A 188 15.25 -20.15 11.04
N VAL A 189 15.67 -19.14 11.81
CA VAL A 189 15.04 -18.79 13.10
C VAL A 189 14.24 -17.51 12.98
N ILE A 190 14.89 -16.39 12.61
CA ILE A 190 14.27 -15.07 12.67
C ILE A 190 13.23 -14.88 11.56
N PHE A 191 13.62 -15.05 10.30
CA PHE A 191 12.78 -14.74 9.14
C PHE A 191 11.46 -15.53 9.10
N PRO A 192 11.43 -16.85 9.35
CA PRO A 192 10.18 -17.62 9.31
C PRO A 192 9.16 -17.21 10.37
N GLN A 193 9.62 -16.62 11.48
CA GLN A 193 8.76 -16.11 12.56
C GLN A 193 8.36 -14.65 12.29
N ALA A 194 9.34 -13.82 11.95
CA ALA A 194 9.13 -12.41 11.62
C ALA A 194 8.12 -12.23 10.48
N ILE A 195 8.19 -13.03 9.41
CA ILE A 195 7.27 -12.89 8.27
C ILE A 195 5.79 -13.10 8.66
N ARG A 196 5.52 -13.90 9.70
CA ARG A 196 4.16 -14.15 10.20
C ARG A 196 3.61 -12.96 10.98
N VAL A 197 4.49 -12.22 11.65
CA VAL A 197 4.16 -10.98 12.36
C VAL A 197 4.03 -9.81 11.39
N ILE A 198 4.85 -9.79 10.34
CA ILE A 198 4.90 -8.74 9.30
C ILE A 198 3.67 -8.79 8.38
N PHE A 199 3.21 -9.98 8.01
CA PHE A 199 2.21 -10.12 6.95
C PHE A 199 0.84 -9.49 7.25
N PRO A 200 0.25 -9.64 8.47
CA PRO A 200 -1.02 -9.00 8.79
C PRO A 200 -1.02 -7.47 8.67
N PRO A 201 -0.08 -6.71 9.28
CA PRO A 201 -0.02 -5.27 9.10
C PRO A 201 0.33 -4.86 7.65
N LEU A 202 1.21 -5.58 6.94
CA LEU A 202 1.43 -5.32 5.50
C LEU A 202 0.15 -5.45 4.68
N SER A 203 -0.68 -6.45 4.99
CA SER A 203 -1.97 -6.66 4.33
C SER A 203 -2.92 -5.48 4.58
N ASN A 204 -2.92 -4.95 5.80
CA ASN A 204 -3.72 -3.76 6.16
C ASN A 204 -3.22 -2.51 5.43
N ASP A 205 -1.91 -2.30 5.34
CA ASP A 205 -1.32 -1.19 4.60
C ASP A 205 -1.62 -1.30 3.10
N PHE A 206 -1.66 -2.51 2.54
CA PHE A 206 -2.03 -2.71 1.14
C PHE A 206 -3.49 -2.32 0.87
N VAL A 207 -4.42 -2.70 1.75
CA VAL A 207 -5.83 -2.28 1.67
C VAL A 207 -5.97 -0.77 1.88
N ALA A 208 -5.17 -0.17 2.77
CA ALA A 208 -5.12 1.27 2.95
C ALA A 208 -4.65 1.97 1.67
N MET A 209 -3.61 1.47 1.01
CA MET A 209 -3.08 2.05 -0.21
C MET A 209 -4.10 2.03 -1.35
N VAL A 210 -4.93 0.98 -1.47
CA VAL A 210 -6.02 0.97 -2.45
C VAL A 210 -6.95 2.16 -2.26
N LYS A 211 -7.27 2.51 -1.00
CA LYS A 211 -8.11 3.68 -0.69
C LYS A 211 -7.37 4.98 -0.95
N ASP A 212 -6.14 5.11 -0.45
CA ASP A 212 -5.34 6.33 -0.61
C ASP A 212 -4.91 6.58 -2.06
N SER A 213 -4.94 5.56 -2.91
CA SER A 213 -4.75 5.71 -4.35
C SER A 213 -5.80 6.65 -4.97
N SER A 214 -6.96 6.88 -4.33
CA SER A 214 -7.92 7.90 -4.77
C SER A 214 -7.36 9.31 -4.76
N LEU A 215 -6.33 9.59 -3.95
CA LEU A 215 -5.68 10.90 -3.86
C LEU A 215 -4.95 11.26 -5.16
N VAL A 216 -4.59 10.28 -5.99
CA VAL A 216 -3.92 10.53 -7.29
C VAL A 216 -4.83 11.27 -8.27
N SER A 217 -6.15 11.19 -8.08
CA SER A 217 -7.13 11.94 -8.86
C SER A 217 -6.89 13.46 -8.80
N VAL A 218 -6.35 13.95 -7.68
CA VAL A 218 -6.08 15.37 -7.49
C VAL A 218 -4.95 15.86 -8.42
N LEU A 219 -4.06 14.97 -8.86
CA LEU A 219 -3.06 15.26 -9.88
C LEU A 219 -3.61 15.10 -11.30
N GLY A 220 -4.85 14.65 -11.48
CA GLY A 220 -5.45 14.38 -12.79
C GLY A 220 -5.12 12.99 -13.35
N VAL A 221 -4.58 12.08 -12.54
CA VAL A 221 -4.40 10.67 -12.94
C VAL A 221 -5.78 10.03 -13.07
N SER A 222 -6.04 9.35 -14.19
CA SER A 222 -7.35 8.81 -14.56
C SER A 222 -7.74 7.53 -13.82
N ASP A 223 -7.75 7.58 -12.49
CA ASP A 223 -8.22 6.53 -11.60
C ASP A 223 -9.75 6.53 -11.45
N ILE A 224 -10.31 5.62 -10.63
CA ILE A 224 -11.76 5.54 -10.35
C ILE A 224 -12.32 6.90 -9.91
N THR A 225 -11.62 7.58 -9.00
CA THR A 225 -12.08 8.87 -8.44
C THR A 225 -12.07 9.97 -9.49
N GLN A 226 -11.02 10.03 -10.31
CA GLN A 226 -10.91 11.02 -11.38
C GLN A 226 -11.96 10.80 -12.48
N MET A 227 -12.22 9.55 -12.87
CA MET A 227 -13.29 9.25 -13.83
C MET A 227 -14.65 9.70 -13.32
N GLY A 228 -14.93 9.47 -12.04
CA GLY A 228 -16.13 9.99 -11.39
C GLY A 228 -16.17 11.52 -11.36
N LYS A 229 -15.08 12.18 -10.95
CA LYS A 229 -14.99 13.64 -10.89
C LYS A 229 -15.23 14.30 -12.25
N VAL A 230 -14.63 13.78 -13.33
CA VAL A 230 -14.80 14.28 -14.69
C VAL A 230 -16.24 14.11 -15.17
N TYR A 231 -16.84 12.92 -14.95
CA TYR A 231 -18.24 12.69 -15.33
C TYR A 231 -19.21 13.57 -14.55
N ALA A 232 -19.05 13.66 -13.23
CA ALA A 232 -19.94 14.45 -12.37
C ALA A 232 -19.86 15.95 -12.70
N SER A 233 -18.67 16.45 -13.04
CA SER A 233 -18.48 17.86 -13.40
C SER A 233 -19.14 18.21 -14.74
N GLY A 234 -19.21 17.27 -15.69
CA GLY A 234 -19.86 17.48 -16.99
C GLY A 234 -21.37 17.22 -16.99
N SER A 235 -21.86 16.33 -16.13
CA SER A 235 -23.27 15.91 -16.08
C SER A 235 -24.07 16.52 -14.91
N PHE A 236 -23.38 17.12 -13.93
CA PHE A 236 -23.93 17.58 -12.64
C PHE A 236 -24.59 16.48 -11.79
N ARG A 237 -24.36 15.20 -12.11
CA ARG A 237 -24.91 14.04 -11.39
C ARG A 237 -24.00 13.58 -10.26
N PHE A 238 -23.79 14.46 -9.28
CA PHE A 238 -22.87 14.18 -8.17
C PHE A 238 -23.31 13.00 -7.31
N PHE A 239 -24.61 12.88 -7.02
CA PHE A 239 -25.15 11.83 -6.16
C PHE A 239 -24.96 10.44 -6.79
N GLU A 240 -25.40 10.25 -8.03
CA GLU A 240 -25.29 8.98 -8.75
C GLU A 240 -23.83 8.61 -8.96
N THR A 241 -23.00 9.58 -9.35
CA THR A 241 -21.58 9.35 -9.65
C THR A 241 -20.78 8.93 -8.43
N TYR A 242 -20.86 9.69 -7.33
CA TYR A 242 -20.11 9.36 -6.13
C TYR A 242 -20.65 8.13 -5.42
N SER A 243 -21.95 7.83 -5.54
CA SER A 243 -22.50 6.55 -5.09
C SER A 243 -21.79 5.39 -5.81
N ILE A 244 -21.72 5.42 -7.14
CA ILE A 244 -21.02 4.38 -7.92
C ILE A 244 -19.52 4.29 -7.61
N VAL A 245 -18.83 5.43 -7.50
CA VAL A 245 -17.41 5.45 -7.08
C VAL A 245 -17.24 4.74 -5.73
N THR A 246 -18.05 5.08 -4.73
CA THR A 246 -18.02 4.43 -3.42
C THR A 246 -18.26 2.93 -3.52
N TYR A 247 -19.25 2.49 -4.31
CA TYR A 247 -19.54 1.06 -4.46
C TYR A 247 -18.40 0.28 -5.11
N ILE A 248 -17.77 0.85 -6.14
CA ILE A 248 -16.62 0.20 -6.80
C ILE A 248 -15.45 0.07 -5.82
N TYR A 249 -15.10 1.13 -5.07
CA TYR A 249 -14.06 1.03 -4.04
C TYR A 249 -14.42 0.03 -2.94
N LEU A 250 -15.68 -0.03 -2.51
CA LEU A 250 -16.15 -0.97 -1.49
C LEU A 250 -15.96 -2.42 -1.95
N ILE A 251 -16.36 -2.75 -3.18
CA ILE A 251 -16.19 -4.09 -3.76
C ILE A 251 -14.70 -4.44 -3.85
N LEU A 252 -13.87 -3.53 -4.37
CA LEU A 252 -12.43 -3.74 -4.49
C LEU A 252 -11.77 -3.96 -3.12
N THR A 253 -12.04 -3.09 -2.15
CA THR A 253 -11.40 -3.13 -0.83
C THR A 253 -11.85 -4.33 0.01
N ILE A 254 -13.15 -4.67 0.01
CA ILE A 254 -13.66 -5.84 0.73
C ILE A 254 -13.23 -7.13 0.03
N GLY A 255 -13.29 -7.20 -1.29
CA GLY A 255 -12.81 -8.34 -2.07
C GLY A 255 -11.34 -8.64 -1.76
N LEU A 256 -10.50 -7.60 -1.77
CA LEU A 256 -9.10 -7.69 -1.38
C LEU A 256 -8.93 -8.11 0.09
N SER A 257 -9.67 -7.50 1.02
CA SER A 257 -9.59 -7.83 2.44
C SER A 257 -9.94 -9.30 2.73
N LEU A 258 -10.96 -9.84 2.05
CA LEU A 258 -11.34 -11.25 2.18
C LEU A 258 -10.27 -12.18 1.60
N ALA A 259 -9.71 -11.83 0.44
CA ALA A 259 -8.60 -12.59 -0.16
C ALA A 259 -7.38 -12.64 0.78
N LEU A 260 -6.98 -11.50 1.34
CA LEU A 260 -5.84 -11.41 2.28
C LEU A 260 -6.11 -12.15 3.59
N ARG A 261 -7.33 -12.07 4.15
CA ARG A 261 -7.72 -12.85 5.34
C ARG A 261 -7.61 -14.36 5.09
N GLN A 262 -7.92 -14.83 3.89
CA GLN A 262 -7.76 -16.24 3.55
C GLN A 262 -6.29 -16.66 3.53
N VAL A 263 -5.39 -15.80 3.04
CA VAL A 263 -3.94 -16.02 3.09
C VAL A 263 -3.45 -16.05 4.54
N GLU A 264 -3.87 -15.09 5.36
CA GLU A 264 -3.52 -15.02 6.78
C GLU A 264 -3.94 -16.28 7.56
N LYS A 265 -5.18 -16.75 7.35
CA LYS A 265 -5.68 -18.00 7.97
C LYS A 265 -4.82 -19.21 7.61
N ARG A 266 -4.34 -19.31 6.36
CA ARG A 266 -3.45 -20.39 5.92
C ARG A 266 -2.08 -20.31 6.57
N MET A 267 -1.55 -19.11 6.82
CA MET A 267 -0.28 -18.92 7.53
C MET A 267 -0.37 -19.37 8.99
N ARG A 268 -1.46 -19.05 9.69
CA ARG A 268 -1.69 -19.46 11.09
C ARG A 268 -2.00 -20.95 11.23
N GLY A 269 -2.70 -21.55 10.27
CA GLY A 269 -3.05 -22.98 10.29
C GLY A 269 -1.86 -23.93 10.25
N LYS A 270 -0.69 -23.48 9.75
CA LYS A 270 0.56 -24.25 9.70
C LYS A 270 1.26 -24.38 11.06
N GLU A 271 0.77 -23.71 12.09
CA GLU A 271 1.34 -23.70 13.46
C GLU A 271 0.74 -24.77 14.38
N ARG A 272 -0.46 -25.29 14.06
CA ARG A 272 -1.17 -26.30 14.88
C ARG A 272 -0.91 -27.75 14.47
N ARG A 273 -0.03 -27.97 13.49
CA ARG A 273 0.39 -29.29 13.01
C ARG A 273 1.88 -29.41 13.18
#